data_AF-A0A7C2VUE5-F1
#
_entry.id   AF-A0A7C2VUE5-F1
#
_cell.length_a   1.000
_cell.length_b   1.000
_cell.length_c   1.000
_cell.angle_alpha   90.00
_cell.angle_beta   90.00
_cell.angle_gamma   90.00
#
_symmetry.space_group_name_H-M   'P 1'
#
loop_
_entity.id
_entity.type
_entity.pdbx_description
1 polymer ?
#
loop_
_entity_poly.entity_id
_entity_poly.type
_entity_poly.pdbx_seq_one_letter_code
_entity_poly.pdbx_strand_id
1 'polypeptide(L)'
;MGESKVRLLEEYIELRRKGRDEGKAVSLYVDVIKHVGELLSKAFYMKARGKYQESAFLFTLCSSILEVEGLHERAAILLLKAGDCLFAKGCVREAFECFLRGYKEAVSAKPSKLSRFAASLSLLLMLFTALKMHGLVSYKEALKKAREIAGRRLWRSIRRTKYYRLARDIMLRANGVQPPNMPHDRMVLEELAEFRIGDEIKSWFQLK
;
A
#
# COMPACT_ATOMS: atom_id res chain seq x y z
N MET A 1 15.72 -10.84 23.67
CA MET A 1 14.68 -11.84 23.35
C MET A 1 13.88 -11.57 22.05
N GLY A 2 13.91 -10.38 21.42
CA GLY A 2 13.09 -10.08 20.23
C GLY A 2 13.67 -10.48 18.86
N GLU A 3 15.01 -10.54 18.71
CA GLU A 3 15.67 -10.78 17.42
C GLU A 3 15.58 -12.22 16.93
N SER A 4 15.55 -13.19 17.86
CA SER A 4 15.45 -14.61 17.52
C SER A 4 14.13 -14.96 16.81
N LYS A 5 13.02 -14.32 17.19
CA LYS A 5 11.70 -14.55 16.56
C LYS A 5 11.58 -13.95 15.16
N VAL A 6 12.18 -12.77 14.93
CA VAL A 6 12.18 -12.11 13.61
C VAL A 6 13.00 -12.93 12.62
N ARG A 7 14.18 -13.40 13.03
CA ARG A 7 15.04 -14.26 12.17
C ARG A 7 14.34 -15.55 11.72
N LEU A 8 13.62 -16.22 12.63
CA LEU A 8 12.87 -17.44 12.30
C LEU A 8 11.83 -17.18 11.18
N LEU A 9 11.17 -16.02 11.22
CA LEU A 9 10.16 -15.64 10.23
C LEU A 9 10.78 -15.25 8.89
N GLU A 10 11.91 -14.54 8.90
CA GLU A 10 12.66 -14.18 7.70
C GLU A 10 13.23 -15.42 7.00
N GLU A 11 13.76 -16.38 7.76
CA GLU A 11 14.24 -17.67 7.26
C GLU A 11 13.10 -18.44 6.59
N TYR A 12 11.93 -18.51 7.24
CA TYR A 12 10.76 -19.15 6.65
C TYR A 12 10.34 -18.51 5.32
N ILE A 13 10.29 -17.17 5.25
CA ILE A 13 9.96 -16.45 4.01
C ILE A 13 10.97 -16.80 2.90
N GLU A 14 12.25 -16.85 3.23
CA GLU A 14 13.31 -17.17 2.28
C GLU A 14 13.19 -18.59 1.73
N LEU A 15 12.99 -19.58 2.60
CA LEU A 15 12.83 -20.98 2.23
C LEU A 15 11.62 -21.15 1.29
N ARG A 16 10.48 -20.55 1.63
CA ARG A 16 9.26 -20.62 0.80
C ARG A 16 9.44 -19.95 -0.56
N ARG A 17 10.10 -18.79 -0.63
CA ARG A 17 10.35 -18.10 -1.91
C ARG A 17 11.30 -18.84 -2.84
N LYS A 18 12.31 -19.51 -2.29
CA LYS A 18 13.31 -20.25 -3.08
C LYS A 18 12.84 -21.65 -3.46
N GLY A 19 11.78 -22.17 -2.85
CA GLY A 19 11.34 -23.56 -3.03
C GLY A 19 12.41 -24.57 -2.62
N ARG A 20 13.32 -24.18 -1.71
CA ARG A 20 14.41 -25.04 -1.21
C ARG A 20 14.03 -25.56 0.16
N ASP A 21 14.35 -26.82 0.41
CA ASP A 21 14.21 -27.47 1.72
C ASP A 21 12.78 -27.35 2.29
N GLU A 22 11.81 -27.90 1.54
CA GLU A 22 10.40 -27.89 1.94
C GLU A 22 10.16 -28.55 3.30
N GLY A 23 10.96 -29.58 3.64
CA GLY A 23 10.92 -30.24 4.95
C GLY A 23 11.19 -29.27 6.10
N LYS A 24 12.22 -28.42 5.97
CA LYS A 24 12.51 -27.36 6.94
C LYS A 24 11.46 -26.25 6.94
N ALA A 25 10.91 -25.88 5.79
CA ALA A 25 9.84 -24.89 5.73
C ALA A 25 8.57 -25.39 6.47
N VAL A 26 8.22 -26.67 6.33
CA VAL A 26 7.10 -27.29 7.03
C VAL A 26 7.35 -27.36 8.54
N SER A 27 8.56 -27.70 8.98
CA SER A 27 8.87 -27.74 10.42
C SER A 27 8.78 -26.37 11.08
N LEU A 28 9.15 -25.30 10.37
CA LEU A 28 9.03 -23.92 10.86
C LEU A 28 7.59 -23.37 10.85
N TYR A 29 6.68 -23.95 10.05
CA TYR A 29 5.36 -23.38 9.80
C TYR A 29 4.52 -23.15 11.07
N VAL A 30 4.51 -24.13 11.97
CA VAL A 30 3.71 -24.07 13.21
C VAL A 30 4.18 -22.93 14.11
N ASP A 31 5.49 -22.78 14.28
CA ASP A 31 6.10 -21.71 15.06
C ASP A 31 5.86 -20.33 14.40
N VAL A 32 5.95 -20.27 13.07
CA VAL A 32 5.69 -19.06 12.30
C VAL A 32 4.26 -18.57 12.52
N ILE A 33 3.24 -19.43 12.36
CA ILE A 33 1.84 -19.03 12.53
C ILE A 33 1.58 -18.52 13.94
N LYS A 34 2.12 -19.21 14.95
CA LYS A 34 1.99 -18.80 16.35
C LYS A 34 2.53 -17.39 16.57
N HIS A 35 3.66 -17.06 15.95
CA HIS A 35 4.30 -15.75 16.10
C HIS A 35 3.68 -14.64 15.25
N VAL A 36 3.04 -14.94 14.11
CA VAL A 36 2.35 -13.92 13.31
C VAL A 36 1.28 -13.19 14.13
N GLY A 37 0.49 -13.91 14.93
CA GLY A 37 -0.55 -13.30 15.79
C GLY A 37 0.04 -12.36 16.86
N GLU A 38 1.13 -12.80 17.51
CA GLU A 38 1.87 -11.99 18.50
C GLU A 38 2.42 -10.71 17.85
N LEU A 39 3.01 -10.83 16.67
CA LEU A 39 3.60 -9.70 15.94
C LEU A 39 2.55 -8.72 15.43
N LEU A 40 1.39 -9.20 14.94
CA LEU A 40 0.28 -8.32 14.56
C LEU A 40 -0.22 -7.54 15.78
N SER A 41 -0.42 -8.21 16.91
CA SER A 41 -0.83 -7.54 18.16
C SER A 41 0.17 -6.47 18.58
N LYS A 42 1.48 -6.79 18.51
CA LYS A 42 2.56 -5.85 18.78
C LYS A 42 2.59 -4.68 17.77
N ALA A 43 2.34 -4.93 16.49
CA ALA A 43 2.28 -3.89 15.46
C ALA A 43 1.16 -2.90 15.74
N PHE A 44 -0.04 -3.36 16.08
CA PHE A 44 -1.15 -2.50 16.47
C PHE A 44 -0.85 -1.71 17.75
N TYR A 45 -0.25 -2.35 18.76
CA TYR A 45 0.18 -1.68 19.98
C TYR A 45 1.20 -0.56 19.70
N MET A 46 2.21 -0.83 18.87
CA MET A 46 3.21 0.16 18.45
C MET A 46 2.56 1.33 17.70
N LYS A 47 1.64 1.06 16.77
CA LYS A 47 0.89 2.09 16.05
C LYS A 47 0.12 3.00 17.00
N ALA A 48 -0.58 2.44 17.97
CA ALA A 48 -1.36 3.21 18.96
C ALA A 48 -0.48 4.13 19.83
N ARG A 49 0.80 3.79 19.99
CA ARG A 49 1.81 4.59 20.71
C ARG A 49 2.58 5.56 19.81
N GLY A 50 2.22 5.69 18.54
CA GLY A 50 2.93 6.53 17.58
C GLY A 50 4.29 5.98 17.11
N LYS A 51 4.62 4.72 17.46
CA LYS A 51 5.83 4.02 16.99
C LYS A 51 5.61 3.47 15.57
N TYR A 52 5.47 4.40 14.64
CA TYR A 52 5.01 4.10 13.28
C TYR A 52 6.02 3.32 12.45
N GLN A 53 7.33 3.56 12.61
CA GLN A 53 8.35 2.87 11.83
C GLN A 53 8.40 1.39 12.20
N GLU A 54 8.42 1.09 13.50
CA GLU A 54 8.44 -0.27 14.04
C GLU A 54 7.14 -1.00 13.74
N SER A 55 6.01 -0.30 13.82
CA SER A 55 4.72 -0.85 13.40
C SER A 55 4.71 -1.20 11.91
N ALA A 56 5.24 -0.33 11.04
CA ALA A 56 5.31 -0.58 9.61
C ALA A 56 6.18 -1.80 9.30
N PHE A 57 7.34 -1.92 9.94
CA PHE A 57 8.21 -3.08 9.82
C PHE A 57 7.47 -4.39 10.12
N LEU A 58 6.77 -4.44 11.27
CA LEU A 58 6.04 -5.65 11.67
C LEU A 58 4.88 -5.99 10.73
N PHE A 59 4.14 -4.99 10.24
CA PHE A 59 3.09 -5.23 9.24
C PHE A 59 3.64 -5.75 7.91
N THR A 60 4.77 -5.22 7.44
CA THR A 60 5.43 -5.69 6.21
C THR A 60 5.97 -7.12 6.36
N LEU A 61 6.54 -7.45 7.52
CA LEU A 61 7.01 -8.80 7.82
C LEU A 61 5.83 -9.79 7.81
N CYS A 62 4.75 -9.48 8.53
CA CYS A 62 3.55 -10.31 8.56
C CYS A 62 2.92 -10.43 7.17
N SER A 63 2.90 -9.35 6.37
CA SER A 63 2.42 -9.41 4.99
C SER A 63 3.23 -10.38 4.14
N SER A 64 4.56 -10.42 4.30
CA SER A 64 5.43 -11.27 3.49
C SER A 64 5.20 -12.76 3.80
N ILE A 65 4.84 -13.09 5.04
CA ILE A 65 4.44 -14.45 5.42
C ILE A 65 3.11 -14.83 4.74
N LEU A 66 2.12 -13.94 4.77
CA LEU A 66 0.83 -14.18 4.13
C LEU A 66 0.97 -14.29 2.60
N GLU A 67 1.89 -13.53 2.00
CA GLU A 67 2.23 -13.59 0.57
C GLU A 67 2.74 -14.98 0.17
N VAL A 68 3.75 -15.51 0.87
CA VAL A 68 4.31 -16.84 0.55
C VAL A 68 3.35 -17.99 0.83
N GLU A 69 2.33 -17.76 1.65
CA GLU A 69 1.25 -18.70 1.94
C GLU A 69 0.02 -18.53 1.02
N GLY A 70 0.11 -17.69 -0.01
CA GLY A 70 -0.96 -17.49 -0.99
C GLY A 70 -2.16 -16.71 -0.44
N LEU A 71 -2.06 -16.12 0.75
CA LEU A 71 -3.09 -15.30 1.39
C LEU A 71 -3.00 -13.83 0.95
N HIS A 72 -2.93 -13.61 -0.37
CA HIS A 72 -2.66 -12.33 -1.02
C HIS A 72 -3.61 -11.19 -0.60
N GLU A 73 -4.90 -11.47 -0.39
CA GLU A 73 -5.86 -10.44 0.04
C GLU A 73 -5.51 -9.88 1.42
N ARG A 74 -5.10 -10.76 2.34
CA ARG A 74 -4.73 -10.37 3.70
C ARG A 74 -3.36 -9.69 3.71
N ALA A 75 -2.42 -10.18 2.90
CA ALA A 75 -1.14 -9.51 2.66
C ALA A 75 -1.34 -8.06 2.19
N ALA A 76 -2.20 -7.85 1.18
CA ALA A 76 -2.54 -6.52 0.68
C ALA A 76 -3.09 -5.58 1.78
N ILE A 77 -3.95 -6.08 2.68
CA ILE A 77 -4.47 -5.30 3.81
C ILE A 77 -3.36 -4.92 4.80
N LEU A 78 -2.40 -5.81 5.06
CA LEU A 78 -1.27 -5.50 5.94
C LEU A 78 -0.33 -4.47 5.30
N LEU A 79 -0.10 -4.53 3.99
CA LEU A 79 0.67 -3.51 3.26
C LEU A 79 0.00 -2.13 3.31
N LEU A 80 -1.33 -2.07 3.25
CA LEU A 80 -2.08 -0.83 3.49
C LEU A 80 -1.83 -0.27 4.90
N LYS A 81 -1.80 -1.13 5.92
CA LYS A 81 -1.50 -0.72 7.30
C LYS A 81 -0.05 -0.26 7.47
N ALA A 82 0.90 -0.92 6.81
CA ALA A 82 2.31 -0.53 6.80
C ALA A 82 2.50 0.84 6.13
N GLY A 83 1.92 1.02 4.94
CA GLY A 83 1.95 2.28 4.21
C GLY A 83 1.33 3.44 5.00
N ASP A 84 0.19 3.22 5.67
CA ASP A 84 -0.41 4.22 6.58
C ASP A 84 0.57 4.70 7.66
N CYS A 85 1.36 3.78 8.24
CA CYS A 85 2.32 4.11 9.30
C CYS A 85 3.53 4.87 8.74
N LEU A 86 4.09 4.42 7.62
CA LEU A 86 5.20 5.11 6.94
C LEU A 86 4.78 6.51 6.49
N PHE A 87 3.57 6.64 5.94
CA PHE A 87 3.01 7.92 5.53
C PHE A 87 2.84 8.87 6.72
N ALA A 88 2.39 8.37 7.87
CA ALA A 88 2.30 9.13 9.12
C ALA A 88 3.66 9.54 9.69
N LYS A 89 4.70 8.73 9.49
CA LYS A 89 6.08 9.05 9.91
C LYS A 89 6.78 10.07 9.00
N GLY A 90 6.24 10.32 7.81
CA GLY A 90 6.86 11.19 6.80
C GLY A 90 7.72 10.44 5.78
N CYS A 91 7.77 9.10 5.86
CA CYS A 91 8.44 8.22 4.89
C CYS A 91 7.54 8.01 3.67
N VAL A 92 7.34 9.08 2.89
CA VAL A 92 6.32 9.14 1.83
C VAL A 92 6.64 8.17 0.68
N ARG A 93 7.92 7.99 0.34
CA ARG A 93 8.35 7.09 -0.72
C ARG A 93 8.11 5.62 -0.35
N GLU A 94 8.50 5.22 0.84
CA GLU A 94 8.30 3.87 1.36
C GLU A 94 6.81 3.56 1.53
N ALA A 95 6.01 4.56 1.89
CA ALA A 95 4.55 4.44 1.90
C ALA A 95 3.99 4.17 0.49
N PHE A 96 4.45 4.89 -0.52
CA PHE A 96 4.06 4.66 -1.91
C PHE A 96 4.39 3.23 -2.35
N GLU A 97 5.61 2.75 -2.04
CA GLU A 97 6.04 1.39 -2.36
C GLU A 97 5.17 0.33 -1.66
N CYS A 98 4.79 0.56 -0.41
CA CYS A 98 3.86 -0.32 0.31
C CYS A 98 2.49 -0.36 -0.37
N PHE A 99 1.94 0.79 -0.76
CA PHE A 99 0.64 0.83 -1.44
C PHE A 99 0.71 0.19 -2.83
N LEU A 100 1.80 0.38 -3.57
CA LEU A 100 2.06 -0.28 -4.86
C LEU A 100 2.12 -1.80 -4.71
N ARG A 101 2.87 -2.31 -3.74
CA ARG A 101 2.89 -3.75 -3.44
C ARG A 101 1.50 -4.24 -3.05
N GLY A 102 0.80 -3.51 -2.18
CA GLY A 102 -0.56 -3.88 -1.76
C GLY A 102 -1.54 -3.95 -2.94
N TYR A 103 -1.43 -3.05 -3.92
CA TYR A 103 -2.21 -3.12 -5.16
C TYR A 103 -1.88 -4.38 -5.97
N LYS A 104 -0.59 -4.69 -6.17
CA LYS A 104 -0.16 -5.89 -6.90
C LYS A 104 -0.69 -7.17 -6.25
N GLU A 105 -0.51 -7.31 -4.94
CA GLU A 105 -1.02 -8.46 -4.18
C GLU A 105 -2.54 -8.59 -4.30
N ALA A 106 -3.27 -7.48 -4.18
CA ALA A 106 -4.73 -7.50 -4.30
C ALA A 106 -5.24 -7.86 -5.70
N VAL A 107 -4.49 -7.53 -6.76
CA VAL A 107 -4.83 -7.91 -8.14
C VAL A 107 -4.46 -9.36 -8.43
N SER A 108 -3.38 -9.87 -7.84
CA SER A 108 -2.96 -11.27 -7.96
C SER A 108 -3.90 -12.24 -7.22
N ALA A 109 -4.61 -11.75 -6.21
CA ALA A 109 -5.58 -12.56 -5.46
C ALA A 109 -6.80 -12.96 -6.31
N LYS A 110 -7.46 -14.06 -5.93
CA LYS A 110 -8.75 -14.43 -6.52
C LYS A 110 -9.76 -13.27 -6.38
N PRO A 111 -10.60 -13.00 -7.39
CA PRO A 111 -11.57 -11.91 -7.32
C PRO A 111 -12.56 -12.09 -6.17
N SER A 112 -12.57 -11.14 -5.24
CA SER A 112 -13.48 -11.12 -4.09
C SER A 112 -13.88 -9.69 -3.75
N LYS A 113 -14.74 -9.51 -2.76
CA LYS A 113 -15.07 -8.16 -2.25
C LYS A 113 -13.84 -7.54 -1.57
N LEU A 114 -13.04 -8.32 -0.86
CA LEU A 114 -11.89 -7.86 -0.10
C LEU A 114 -10.71 -7.50 -1.01
N SER A 115 -10.38 -8.34 -2.00
CA SER A 115 -9.32 -8.03 -2.98
C SER A 115 -9.68 -6.79 -3.81
N ARG A 116 -10.94 -6.66 -4.25
CA ARG A 116 -11.40 -5.45 -4.95
C ARG A 116 -11.30 -4.19 -4.09
N PHE A 117 -11.63 -4.29 -2.81
CA PHE A 117 -11.50 -3.19 -1.86
C PHE A 117 -10.04 -2.81 -1.65
N ALA A 118 -9.17 -3.79 -1.35
CA ALA A 118 -7.75 -3.58 -1.13
C ALA A 118 -7.09 -2.95 -2.36
N ALA A 119 -7.35 -3.46 -3.57
CA ALA A 119 -6.81 -2.91 -4.81
C ALA A 119 -7.23 -1.44 -5.01
N SER A 120 -8.51 -1.14 -4.84
CA SER A 120 -9.04 0.22 -5.01
C SER A 120 -8.47 1.21 -3.97
N LEU A 121 -8.39 0.80 -2.70
CA LEU A 121 -7.84 1.64 -1.63
C LEU A 121 -6.33 1.85 -1.79
N SER A 122 -5.58 0.81 -2.13
CA SER A 122 -4.14 0.92 -2.40
C SER A 122 -3.86 1.93 -3.51
N LEU A 123 -4.62 1.87 -4.58
CA LEU A 123 -4.43 2.74 -5.73
C LEU A 123 -4.83 4.19 -5.45
N LEU A 124 -5.87 4.43 -4.64
CA LEU A 124 -6.16 5.78 -4.13
C LEU A 124 -5.02 6.31 -3.27
N LEU A 125 -4.54 5.52 -2.31
CA LEU A 125 -3.44 5.91 -1.41
C LEU A 125 -2.13 6.14 -2.17
N MET A 126 -1.83 5.33 -3.20
CA MET A 126 -0.71 5.59 -4.13
C MET A 126 -0.84 6.96 -4.78
N LEU A 127 -2.01 7.29 -5.36
CA LEU A 127 -2.23 8.57 -6.02
C LEU A 127 -2.03 9.73 -5.06
N PHE A 128 -2.64 9.68 -3.88
CA PHE A 128 -2.49 10.73 -2.88
C PHE A 128 -1.05 10.87 -2.36
N THR A 129 -0.34 9.75 -2.24
CA THR A 129 1.08 9.75 -1.84
C THR A 129 1.96 10.38 -2.92
N ALA A 130 1.69 10.07 -4.20
CA ALA A 130 2.37 10.68 -5.34
C ALA A 130 2.11 12.19 -5.42
N LEU A 131 0.87 12.62 -5.22
CA LEU A 131 0.51 14.04 -5.16
C LEU A 131 1.21 14.76 -3.98
N LYS A 132 1.33 14.10 -2.83
CA LYS A 132 2.09 14.65 -1.68
C LYS A 132 3.58 14.78 -1.99
N MET A 133 4.19 13.79 -2.65
CA MET A 133 5.60 13.87 -3.05
C MET A 133 5.89 15.02 -4.01
N HIS A 134 4.90 15.40 -4.82
CA HIS A 134 4.95 16.59 -5.68
C HIS A 134 4.60 17.91 -4.98
N GLY A 135 4.29 17.90 -3.68
CA GLY A 135 3.91 19.10 -2.94
C GLY A 135 2.52 19.65 -3.28
N LEU A 136 1.69 18.88 -4.01
CA LEU A 136 0.37 19.33 -4.46
C LEU A 136 -0.69 19.22 -3.36
N VAL A 137 -0.55 18.32 -2.38
CA VAL A 137 -1.59 18.09 -1.35
C VAL A 137 -0.98 17.92 0.03
N SER A 138 -1.63 18.48 1.05
CA SER A 138 -1.25 18.29 2.46
C SER A 138 -1.58 16.88 2.99
N TYR A 139 -0.83 16.43 4.00
CA TYR A 139 -0.97 15.09 4.60
C TYR A 139 -2.38 14.76 5.10
N LYS A 140 -3.00 15.71 5.82
CA LYS A 140 -4.30 15.52 6.48
C LYS A 140 -5.44 15.42 5.46
N GLU A 141 -5.32 16.14 4.35
CA GLU A 141 -6.32 16.16 3.28
C GLU A 141 -6.25 14.90 2.41
N ALA A 142 -5.04 14.47 2.05
CA ALA A 142 -4.80 13.24 1.30
C ALA A 142 -5.46 12.00 1.96
N LEU A 143 -5.20 11.82 3.26
CA LEU A 143 -5.71 10.68 4.03
C LEU A 143 -7.23 10.74 4.27
N LYS A 144 -7.75 11.93 4.59
CA LYS A 144 -9.19 12.13 4.79
C LYS A 144 -9.97 11.77 3.51
N LYS A 145 -9.50 12.26 2.36
CA LYS A 145 -10.16 12.07 1.07
C LYS A 145 -10.07 10.64 0.55
N ALA A 146 -8.92 9.97 0.71
CA ALA A 146 -8.78 8.56 0.38
C ALA A 146 -9.81 7.69 1.11
N ARG A 147 -10.03 7.98 2.40
CA ARG A 147 -10.99 7.27 3.25
C ARG A 147 -12.44 7.60 2.91
N GLU A 148 -12.76 8.86 2.62
CA GLU A 148 -14.09 9.28 2.17
C GLU A 148 -14.49 8.61 0.85
N ILE A 149 -13.57 8.54 -0.12
CA ILE A 149 -13.82 7.89 -1.42
C ILE A 149 -13.95 6.36 -1.25
N ALA A 150 -13.13 5.75 -0.39
CA ALA A 150 -13.21 4.31 -0.10
C ALA A 150 -14.49 3.92 0.68
N GLY A 151 -15.00 4.82 1.53
CA GLY A 151 -16.23 4.63 2.30
C GLY A 151 -17.51 4.82 1.49
N ARG A 152 -17.49 5.67 0.46
CA ARG A 152 -18.58 5.80 -0.52
C ARG A 152 -18.55 4.57 -1.45
N ARG A 153 -19.71 4.08 -1.91
CA ARG A 153 -19.83 2.92 -2.86
C ARG A 153 -19.14 3.13 -4.23
N LEU A 154 -18.29 4.15 -4.37
CA LEU A 154 -17.48 4.55 -5.55
C LEU A 154 -16.36 3.57 -5.91
N TRP A 155 -15.99 2.63 -5.03
CA TRP A 155 -15.00 1.59 -5.34
C TRP A 155 -15.38 0.70 -6.55
N ARG A 156 -16.65 0.73 -6.97
CA ARG A 156 -17.17 0.02 -8.15
C ARG A 156 -16.88 0.72 -9.49
N SER A 157 -16.46 1.99 -9.50
CA SER A 157 -16.26 2.76 -10.74
C SER A 157 -14.83 3.27 -10.98
N ILE A 158 -13.87 2.90 -10.13
CA ILE A 158 -12.47 3.32 -10.31
C ILE A 158 -11.89 2.56 -11.51
N ARG A 159 -11.58 3.27 -12.61
CA ARG A 159 -10.86 2.73 -13.77
C ARG A 159 -9.41 2.44 -13.39
N ARG A 160 -9.16 1.33 -12.70
CA ARG A 160 -7.88 0.95 -12.06
C ARG A 160 -6.65 1.17 -12.96
N THR A 161 -6.73 0.82 -14.23
CA THR A 161 -5.63 1.00 -15.19
C THR A 161 -5.24 2.47 -15.39
N LYS A 162 -6.21 3.40 -15.42
CA LYS A 162 -5.94 4.84 -15.58
C LYS A 162 -5.28 5.42 -14.34
N TYR A 163 -5.84 5.16 -13.15
CA TYR A 163 -5.30 5.66 -11.89
C TYR A 163 -3.91 5.08 -11.57
N TYR A 164 -3.67 3.82 -11.92
CA TYR A 164 -2.36 3.21 -11.76
C TYR A 164 -1.30 3.91 -12.63
N ARG A 165 -1.61 4.18 -13.92
CA ARG A 165 -0.72 4.93 -14.80
C ARG A 165 -0.47 6.34 -14.25
N LEU A 166 -1.53 7.04 -13.87
CA LEU A 166 -1.44 8.40 -13.33
C LEU A 166 -0.53 8.46 -12.09
N ALA A 167 -0.76 7.60 -11.10
CA ALA A 167 0.05 7.57 -9.88
C ALA A 167 1.53 7.21 -10.17
N ARG A 168 1.77 6.27 -11.08
CA ARG A 168 3.12 5.87 -11.49
C ARG A 168 3.85 7.00 -12.20
N ASP A 169 3.19 7.65 -13.14
CA ASP A 169 3.82 8.65 -14.00
C ASP A 169 4.09 9.96 -13.22
N ILE A 170 3.21 10.32 -12.26
CA ILE A 170 3.49 11.34 -11.24
C ILE A 170 4.76 10.95 -10.46
N MET A 171 4.87 9.72 -9.97
CA MET A 171 6.09 9.29 -9.25
C MET A 171 7.37 9.32 -10.09
N LEU A 172 7.30 8.96 -11.37
CA LEU A 172 8.46 9.04 -12.26
C LEU A 172 8.98 10.49 -12.34
N ARG A 173 8.09 11.48 -12.47
CA ARG A 173 8.46 12.90 -12.44
C ARG A 173 9.07 13.34 -11.11
N ALA A 174 8.52 12.87 -9.98
CA ALA A 174 9.07 13.20 -8.65
C ALA A 174 10.52 12.74 -8.49
N ASN A 175 10.94 11.75 -9.28
CA ASN A 175 12.30 11.20 -9.31
C ASN A 175 13.12 11.71 -10.52
N GLY A 176 12.67 12.76 -11.21
CA GLY A 176 13.39 13.36 -12.35
C GLY A 176 13.34 12.55 -13.65
N VAL A 177 12.46 11.55 -13.75
CA VAL A 177 12.29 10.72 -14.96
C VAL A 177 11.11 11.23 -15.78
N GLN A 178 11.34 11.54 -17.05
CA GLN A 178 10.29 12.00 -17.97
C GLN A 178 9.50 10.78 -18.51
N PRO A 179 8.20 10.62 -18.23
CA PRO A 179 7.42 9.46 -18.69
C PRO A 179 7.19 9.51 -20.21
N PRO A 180 7.15 8.36 -20.90
CA PRO A 180 7.18 8.31 -22.37
C PRO A 180 5.93 8.85 -23.08
N ASN A 181 4.80 9.05 -22.39
CA ASN A 181 3.54 9.50 -23.00
C ASN A 181 2.70 10.31 -21.99
N MET A 182 3.29 11.28 -21.30
CA MET A 182 2.52 12.12 -20.37
C MET A 182 2.30 13.53 -20.91
N PRO A 183 1.05 14.02 -20.88
CA PRO A 183 0.77 15.41 -21.14
C PRO A 183 1.16 16.31 -19.95
N HIS A 184 1.28 17.63 -20.18
CA HIS A 184 1.71 18.64 -19.19
C HIS A 184 0.92 18.59 -17.87
N ASP A 185 1.44 19.14 -16.76
CA ASP A 185 0.79 19.10 -15.43
C ASP A 185 -0.67 19.58 -15.44
N ARG A 186 -1.00 20.52 -16.32
CA ARG A 186 -2.36 20.99 -16.59
C ARG A 186 -3.29 19.87 -17.09
N MET A 187 -2.80 18.99 -17.95
CA MET A 187 -3.53 17.83 -18.45
C MET A 187 -3.61 16.68 -17.43
N VAL A 188 -2.68 16.54 -16.48
CA VAL A 188 -2.83 15.60 -15.34
C VAL A 188 -4.03 16.01 -14.48
N LEU A 189 -4.19 17.31 -14.27
CA LEU A 189 -5.32 17.91 -13.54
C LEU A 189 -6.62 17.88 -14.36
N GLU A 190 -6.57 18.03 -15.69
CA GLU A 190 -7.72 17.89 -16.60
C GLU A 190 -8.14 16.43 -16.81
N GLU A 191 -7.20 15.48 -16.88
CA GLU A 191 -7.51 14.05 -16.87
C GLU A 191 -8.15 13.69 -15.53
N LEU A 192 -7.60 14.15 -14.40
CA LEU A 192 -8.27 14.00 -13.11
C LEU A 192 -9.70 14.55 -13.14
N ALA A 193 -9.93 15.68 -13.84
CA ALA A 193 -11.21 16.38 -14.01
C ALA A 193 -12.29 15.65 -14.81
N GLU A 194 -11.95 14.82 -15.79
CA GLU A 194 -12.94 14.02 -16.55
C GLU A 194 -13.61 12.93 -15.70
N PHE A 195 -13.09 12.66 -14.50
CA PHE A 195 -13.67 11.70 -13.56
C PHE A 195 -14.55 12.44 -12.56
N ARG A 196 -15.62 11.83 -12.01
CA ARG A 196 -16.46 12.46 -10.96
C ARG A 196 -15.70 12.83 -9.65
N ILE A 197 -14.43 12.44 -9.51
CA ILE A 197 -13.49 12.86 -8.44
C ILE A 197 -12.71 14.12 -8.86
N GLY A 198 -12.75 14.46 -10.13
CA GLY A 198 -12.05 15.50 -10.84
C GLY A 198 -12.59 16.89 -10.67
N ASP A 199 -13.89 17.07 -10.65
CA ASP A 199 -14.52 18.35 -10.28
C ASP A 199 -14.25 18.67 -8.80
N GLU A 200 -14.25 17.63 -7.96
CA GLU A 200 -13.82 17.70 -6.57
C GLU A 200 -12.33 18.11 -6.51
N ILE A 201 -11.42 17.45 -7.23
CA ILE A 201 -10.01 17.83 -7.33
C ILE A 201 -9.80 19.25 -7.88
N LYS A 202 -10.44 19.64 -8.99
CA LYS A 202 -10.35 21.00 -9.55
C LYS A 202 -10.78 22.08 -8.55
N SER A 203 -11.87 21.84 -7.81
CA SER A 203 -12.32 22.73 -6.73
C SER A 203 -11.30 22.85 -5.58
N TRP A 204 -10.45 21.84 -5.38
CA TRP A 204 -9.44 21.80 -4.32
C TRP A 204 -8.15 22.55 -4.66
N PHE A 205 -7.91 22.86 -5.94
CA PHE A 205 -6.63 23.42 -6.40
C PHE A 205 -6.71 24.89 -6.87
N GLN A 206 -7.88 25.55 -6.80
CA GLN A 206 -8.09 26.93 -7.28
C GLN A 206 -7.42 27.22 -8.64
N LEU A 207 -7.46 26.26 -9.55
CA LEU A 207 -6.94 26.46 -10.90
C LEU A 207 -7.99 27.26 -11.69
N LYS A 208 -7.65 28.50 -12.05
CA LYS A 208 -8.38 29.27 -13.07
C LYS A 208 -8.22 28.63 -14.45
#